data_AF-A0A916RSZ9-F1
#
_entry.id   AF-A0A916RSZ9-F1
#
_cell.length_a   1.000
_cell.length_b   1.000
_cell.length_c   1.000
_cell.angle_alpha   90.00
_cell.angle_beta   90.00
_cell.angle_gamma   90.00
#
_symmetry.space_group_name_H-M   'P 1'
#
loop_
_entity.id
_entity.type
_entity.pdbx_description
1 polymer ?
#
loop_
_entity_poly.entity_id
_entity_poly.type
_entity_poly.pdbx_seq_one_letter_code
_entity_poly.pdbx_strand_id
1 'polypeptide(L)'
;MLVGLTSCGTATAPVSGAGLNGNWNLVADSQLKHPPLSTTLTVNGNQITGGGFLEIQCQSGTPLIGGYSLAFTGTLAPDGTFHVTEPVADTVQVTIDGTVPVNNSSSWNGTYTINLAAASGCSLNQTETFTAVPFAPVAGTYAGAISGVQLGSGVSASVQISEDIPQTIQSTNGSTRTRYPLSGTISVQGSSCFKQGTTTGSLYLNEIAGNFVTMGFVMDDGSNLTFYGPFTDMSETEINPVMFTVSGGQCANKSGGSDLTKQ
;
A
#
# COMPACT_ATOMS: atom_id res chain seq x y z
N MET A 1 42.83 47.08 17.04
CA MET A 1 42.86 46.46 15.70
C MET A 1 41.91 45.27 15.76
N LEU A 2 40.67 45.47 15.30
CA LEU A 2 39.65 44.43 15.21
C LEU A 2 39.90 43.67 13.90
N VAL A 3 40.11 42.36 13.96
CA VAL A 3 40.00 41.49 12.78
C VAL A 3 38.97 40.43 13.12
N GLY A 4 37.72 40.70 12.72
CA GLY A 4 36.66 39.71 12.67
C GLY A 4 36.80 38.89 11.38
N LEU A 5 36.86 37.57 11.52
CA LEU A 5 36.66 36.63 10.43
C LEU A 5 35.36 35.87 10.71
N THR A 6 34.24 36.52 10.42
CA THR A 6 32.95 35.84 10.25
C THR A 6 32.95 35.20 8.85
N SER A 7 33.33 33.92 8.80
CA SER A 7 32.98 33.05 7.68
C SER A 7 31.49 32.70 7.82
N CYS A 8 30.63 33.47 7.16
CA CYS A 8 29.28 33.04 6.85
C CYS A 8 29.37 32.12 5.63
N GLY A 9 29.63 30.82 5.86
CA GLY A 9 29.13 29.83 4.92
C GLY A 9 27.61 29.94 4.93
N THR A 10 27.00 30.26 3.79
CA THR A 10 25.55 30.19 3.62
C THR A 10 25.16 28.73 3.79
N ALA A 11 24.87 28.31 5.03
CA ALA A 11 24.20 27.05 5.28
C ALA A 11 22.83 27.17 4.60
N THR A 12 22.67 26.47 3.47
CA THR A 12 21.39 26.31 2.81
C THR A 12 20.40 25.78 3.85
N ALA A 13 19.24 26.41 3.96
CA ALA A 13 18.20 25.93 4.87
C ALA A 13 17.85 24.48 4.51
N PRO A 14 17.64 23.59 5.49
CA PRO A 14 17.29 22.19 5.22
C PRO A 14 16.06 22.12 4.32
N VAL A 15 16.10 21.23 3.31
CA VAL A 15 14.93 20.95 2.47
C VAL A 15 13.83 20.31 3.32
N SER A 16 12.61 20.85 3.23
CA SER A 16 11.44 20.26 3.89
C SER A 16 11.03 18.97 3.19
N GLY A 17 10.90 17.86 3.93
CA GLY A 17 10.44 16.58 3.40
C GLY A 17 8.94 16.48 3.13
N ALA A 18 8.15 17.52 3.40
CA ALA A 18 6.69 17.47 3.32
C ALA A 18 6.17 17.05 1.93
N GLY A 19 6.90 17.37 0.85
CA GLY A 19 6.54 16.95 -0.51
C GLY A 19 6.64 15.45 -0.76
N LEU A 20 7.31 14.68 0.11
CA LEU A 20 7.40 13.23 0.02
C LEU A 20 6.25 12.52 0.77
N ASN A 21 5.51 13.23 1.63
CA ASN A 21 4.37 12.66 2.35
C ASN A 21 3.26 12.34 1.36
N GLY A 22 2.91 11.06 1.23
CA GLY A 22 1.96 10.65 0.19
C GLY A 22 1.83 9.15 0.04
N ASN A 23 0.77 8.75 -0.66
CA ASN A 23 0.65 7.44 -1.28
C ASN A 23 1.08 7.55 -2.75
N TRP A 24 2.02 6.73 -3.18
CA TRP A 24 2.77 6.88 -4.43
C TRP A 24 2.77 5.58 -5.23
N ASN A 25 2.52 5.69 -6.53
CA ASN A 25 2.81 4.66 -7.51
C ASN A 25 4.21 4.90 -8.09
N LEU A 26 5.11 3.93 -8.00
CA LEU A 26 6.47 4.04 -8.52
C LEU A 26 6.52 3.41 -9.90
N VAL A 27 6.31 4.23 -10.93
CA VAL A 27 6.22 3.76 -12.31
C VAL A 27 7.62 3.63 -12.89
N ALA A 28 8.11 2.39 -13.05
CA ALA A 28 9.32 2.07 -13.80
C ALA A 28 8.96 1.81 -15.26
N ASP A 29 9.30 2.76 -16.12
CA ASP A 29 9.06 2.79 -17.58
C ASP A 29 7.64 2.38 -18.08
N SER A 30 7.34 2.70 -19.33
CA SER A 30 5.98 2.53 -19.89
C SER A 30 5.67 1.10 -20.37
N GLN A 31 6.58 0.13 -20.18
CA GLN A 31 6.43 -1.21 -20.74
C GLN A 31 5.90 -2.25 -19.74
N LEU A 32 5.61 -1.87 -18.49
CA LEU A 32 5.10 -2.77 -17.43
C LEU A 32 5.97 -4.04 -17.27
N LYS A 33 7.26 -3.97 -17.61
CA LYS A 33 8.21 -5.09 -17.50
C LYS A 33 8.65 -5.39 -16.07
N HIS A 34 8.17 -4.59 -15.12
CA HIS A 34 8.67 -4.56 -13.76
C HIS A 34 7.52 -4.77 -12.76
N PRO A 35 7.79 -5.45 -11.64
CA PRO A 35 6.80 -5.64 -10.59
C PRO A 35 6.24 -4.28 -10.13
N PRO A 36 4.91 -4.10 -10.11
CA PRO A 36 4.29 -2.92 -9.52
C PRO A 36 4.83 -2.70 -8.10
N LEU A 37 5.42 -1.53 -7.88
CA LEU A 37 5.86 -1.07 -6.56
C LEU A 37 5.06 0.19 -6.21
N SER A 38 4.37 0.11 -5.09
CA SER A 38 3.57 1.21 -4.59
C SER A 38 3.89 1.43 -3.12
N THR A 39 3.95 2.68 -2.68
CA THR A 39 4.45 3.02 -1.34
C THR A 39 3.63 4.13 -0.70
N THR A 40 3.55 4.10 0.62
CA THR A 40 3.15 5.24 1.43
C THR A 40 4.37 5.71 2.21
N LEU A 41 4.72 7.00 2.10
CA LEU A 41 5.86 7.60 2.80
C LEU A 41 5.41 8.73 3.71
N THR A 42 6.11 8.90 4.83
CA THR A 42 5.96 10.04 5.74
C THR A 42 7.30 10.46 6.28
N VAL A 43 7.52 11.76 6.31
CA VAL A 43 8.71 12.40 6.84
C VAL A 43 8.35 13.13 8.13
N ASN A 44 9.05 12.77 9.21
CA ASN A 44 8.99 13.46 10.49
C ASN A 44 10.40 13.94 10.86
N GLY A 45 10.65 15.25 10.73
CA GLY A 45 12.00 15.80 10.83
C GLY A 45 12.89 15.27 9.71
N ASN A 46 13.95 14.54 10.08
CA ASN A 46 14.84 13.87 9.13
C ASN A 46 14.58 12.36 9.00
N GLN A 47 13.56 11.82 9.69
CA GLN A 47 13.23 10.40 9.63
C GLN A 47 12.13 10.17 8.61
N ILE A 48 12.29 9.12 7.81
CA ILE A 48 11.29 8.66 6.86
C ILE A 48 10.77 7.30 7.33
N THR A 49 9.46 7.14 7.37
CA THR A 49 8.77 5.87 7.59
C THR A 49 7.77 5.62 6.50
N GLY A 50 7.50 4.35 6.20
CA GLY A 50 6.54 4.02 5.16
C GLY A 50 6.09 2.58 5.16
N GLY A 51 5.11 2.31 4.31
CA GLY A 51 4.68 0.98 3.92
C GLY A 51 4.71 0.85 2.40
N GLY A 52 4.61 -0.35 1.89
CA GLY A 52 4.44 -0.55 0.46
C GLY A 52 3.92 -1.92 0.12
N PHE A 53 3.70 -2.12 -1.16
CA PHE A 53 3.33 -3.39 -1.72
C PHE A 53 4.13 -3.63 -2.99
N LEU A 54 4.66 -4.86 -3.11
CA LEU A 54 5.42 -5.31 -4.27
C LEU A 54 4.74 -6.55 -4.84
N GLU A 55 4.31 -6.47 -6.10
CA GLU A 55 3.73 -7.61 -6.81
C GLU A 55 4.76 -8.27 -7.73
N ILE A 56 5.15 -9.51 -7.43
CA ILE A 56 6.13 -10.23 -8.25
C ILE A 56 5.42 -11.30 -9.09
N GLN A 57 5.70 -11.29 -10.41
CA GLN A 57 5.29 -12.36 -11.33
C GLN A 57 6.47 -13.32 -11.58
N CYS A 58 6.33 -14.57 -11.14
CA CYS A 58 7.36 -15.60 -11.33
C CYS A 58 7.04 -16.46 -12.57
N GLN A 59 8.02 -16.69 -13.45
CA GLN A 59 7.83 -17.36 -14.75
C GLN A 59 7.48 -18.87 -14.69
N SER A 60 7.33 -19.47 -13.51
CA SER A 60 7.14 -20.92 -13.35
C SER A 60 5.69 -21.38 -13.53
N GLY A 61 5.10 -21.17 -14.71
CA GLY A 61 3.91 -21.90 -15.23
C GLY A 61 2.63 -21.90 -14.38
N THR A 62 2.62 -21.22 -13.25
CA THR A 62 1.53 -21.06 -12.29
C THR A 62 1.58 -19.59 -11.85
N PRO A 63 0.47 -18.85 -11.89
CA PRO A 63 0.48 -17.45 -11.51
C PRO A 63 0.60 -17.35 -9.99
N LEU A 64 1.82 -17.41 -9.47
CA LEU A 64 2.12 -16.87 -8.16
C LEU A 64 2.21 -15.35 -8.33
N ILE A 65 1.07 -14.68 -8.18
CA ILE A 65 1.01 -13.25 -7.86
C ILE A 65 1.37 -13.17 -6.38
N GLY A 66 2.66 -13.25 -6.08
CA GLY A 66 3.19 -13.13 -4.73
C GLY A 66 3.31 -11.65 -4.40
N GLY A 67 2.34 -11.12 -3.66
CA GLY A 67 2.38 -9.76 -3.11
C GLY A 67 3.15 -9.71 -1.79
N TYR A 68 4.12 -8.81 -1.68
CA TYR A 68 4.88 -8.59 -0.45
C TYR A 68 4.49 -7.25 0.17
N SER A 69 4.01 -7.28 1.41
CA SER A 69 3.87 -6.07 2.22
C SER A 69 5.23 -5.63 2.72
N LEU A 70 5.61 -4.40 2.40
CA LEU A 70 6.88 -3.80 2.74
C LEU A 70 6.72 -2.82 3.91
N ALA A 71 7.76 -2.67 4.71
CA ALA A 71 7.88 -1.61 5.70
C ALA A 71 9.17 -0.85 5.48
N PHE A 72 9.07 0.47 5.25
CA PHE A 72 10.24 1.30 4.95
C PHE A 72 10.64 2.14 6.15
N THR A 73 11.94 2.24 6.36
CA THR A 73 12.56 3.22 7.25
C THR A 73 13.75 3.86 6.57
N GLY A 74 14.02 5.12 6.85
CA GLY A 74 15.15 5.81 6.27
C GLY A 74 15.36 7.21 6.81
N THR A 75 16.21 7.95 6.13
CA THR A 75 16.58 9.31 6.53
C THR A 75 16.58 10.26 5.35
N LEU A 76 16.14 11.49 5.62
CA LEU A 76 16.23 12.64 4.72
C LEU A 76 17.48 13.46 5.06
N ALA A 77 18.36 13.62 4.08
CA ALA A 77 19.53 14.48 4.18
C ALA A 77 19.14 15.97 4.03
N PRO A 78 19.96 16.91 4.56
CA PRO A 78 19.66 18.34 4.48
C PRO A 78 19.55 18.89 3.04
N ASP A 79 20.20 18.25 2.07
CA ASP A 79 20.15 18.60 0.65
C ASP A 79 18.89 18.11 -0.08
N GLY A 80 18.00 17.40 0.62
CA GLY A 80 16.77 16.85 0.07
C GLY A 80 16.91 15.44 -0.49
N THR A 81 18.11 14.85 -0.51
CA THR A 81 18.29 13.45 -0.89
C THR A 81 17.84 12.52 0.23
N PHE A 82 17.32 11.35 -0.12
CA PHE A 82 16.91 10.36 0.86
C PHE A 82 17.20 8.95 0.41
N HIS A 83 17.31 8.09 1.41
CA HIS A 83 17.43 6.65 1.26
C HIS A 83 16.45 5.98 2.23
N VAL A 84 15.58 5.12 1.72
CA VAL A 84 14.74 4.24 2.52
C VAL A 84 15.00 2.79 2.17
N THR A 85 14.97 1.95 3.19
CA THR A 85 15.19 0.50 3.07
C THR A 85 14.20 -0.23 3.95
N GLU A 86 13.91 -1.48 3.57
CA GLU A 86 13.23 -2.40 4.46
C GLU A 86 14.20 -2.91 5.54
N PRO A 87 13.94 -2.64 6.83
CA PRO A 87 14.95 -2.81 7.88
C PRO A 87 15.34 -4.26 8.14
N VAL A 88 14.52 -5.26 7.79
CA VAL A 88 14.86 -6.69 7.88
C VAL A 88 13.92 -7.49 6.99
N ALA A 89 14.42 -8.17 5.96
CA ALA A 89 13.66 -9.18 5.26
C ALA A 89 14.58 -10.26 4.68
N ASP A 90 14.37 -11.50 5.11
CA ASP A 90 15.18 -12.66 4.69
C ASP A 90 14.89 -13.07 3.23
N THR A 91 13.77 -12.57 2.66
CA THR A 91 13.24 -13.03 1.37
C THR A 91 13.21 -11.93 0.32
N VAL A 92 12.70 -10.73 0.63
CA VAL A 92 12.59 -9.59 -0.29
C VAL A 92 13.19 -8.38 0.37
N GLN A 93 14.19 -7.77 -0.23
CA GLN A 93 14.71 -6.48 0.21
C GLN A 93 14.43 -5.44 -0.87
N VAL A 94 13.81 -4.33 -0.46
CA VAL A 94 13.60 -3.17 -1.33
C VAL A 94 14.32 -1.96 -0.75
N THR A 95 15.09 -1.27 -1.60
CA THR A 95 15.65 0.04 -1.30
C THR A 95 15.13 1.07 -2.29
N ILE A 96 14.95 2.30 -1.82
CA ILE A 96 14.53 3.42 -2.66
C ILE A 96 15.42 4.61 -2.33
N ASP A 97 16.04 5.13 -3.37
CA ASP A 97 16.87 6.33 -3.36
C ASP A 97 16.16 7.42 -4.17
N GLY A 98 16.13 8.64 -3.65
CA GLY A 98 15.42 9.72 -4.30
C GLY A 98 15.83 11.10 -3.81
N THR A 99 15.17 12.10 -4.39
CA THR A 99 15.26 13.49 -3.93
C THR A 99 13.86 14.01 -3.71
N VAL A 100 13.66 14.73 -2.61
CA VAL A 100 12.37 15.32 -2.27
C VAL A 100 11.91 16.20 -3.43
N PRO A 101 10.65 16.05 -3.89
CA PRO A 101 10.11 16.91 -4.93
C PRO A 101 10.21 18.38 -4.52
N VAL A 102 10.56 19.23 -5.47
CA VAL A 102 10.43 20.68 -5.30
C VAL A 102 8.96 20.99 -4.97
N ASN A 103 8.74 21.90 -4.02
CA ASN A 103 7.40 22.23 -3.48
C ASN A 103 6.35 22.32 -4.59
N ASN A 104 5.22 21.63 -4.40
CA ASN A 104 4.07 21.55 -5.33
C ASN A 104 4.27 20.67 -6.59
N SER A 105 5.36 19.91 -6.70
CA SER A 105 5.45 18.89 -7.75
C SER A 105 4.49 17.73 -7.46
N SER A 106 3.71 17.33 -8.46
CA SER A 106 2.84 16.15 -8.42
C SER A 106 3.58 14.86 -8.78
N SER A 107 4.92 14.87 -8.77
CA SER A 107 5.76 13.71 -9.02
C SER A 107 7.19 13.93 -8.53
N TRP A 108 7.91 12.84 -8.33
CA TRP A 108 9.35 12.85 -8.05
C TRP A 108 10.03 11.65 -8.68
N ASN A 109 11.34 11.76 -8.92
CA ASN A 109 12.11 10.69 -9.55
C ASN A 109 13.02 10.03 -8.54
N GLY A 110 13.30 8.76 -8.76
CA GLY A 110 14.23 8.00 -7.93
C GLY A 110 14.71 6.75 -8.62
N THR A 111 15.41 5.94 -7.83
CA THR A 111 15.84 4.59 -8.20
C THR A 111 15.40 3.65 -7.10
N TYR A 112 14.88 2.48 -7.47
CA TYR A 112 14.68 1.40 -6.52
C TYR A 112 15.59 0.23 -6.86
N THR A 113 15.97 -0.53 -5.84
CA THR A 113 16.59 -1.84 -6.01
C THR A 113 15.73 -2.87 -5.31
N ILE A 114 15.43 -3.96 -6.01
CA ILE A 114 14.71 -5.11 -5.46
C ILE A 114 15.67 -6.30 -5.48
N ASN A 115 15.88 -6.89 -4.31
CA ASN A 115 16.62 -8.13 -4.12
C ASN A 115 15.68 -9.17 -3.52
N LEU A 116 15.12 -10.04 -4.36
CA LEU A 116 14.38 -11.23 -3.95
C LEU A 116 15.36 -12.42 -3.93
N ALA A 117 15.68 -12.90 -2.73
CA ALA A 117 16.35 -14.18 -2.56
C ALA A 117 15.48 -15.29 -3.16
N ALA A 118 16.11 -16.33 -3.72
CA ALA A 118 15.42 -17.41 -4.44
C ALA A 118 14.45 -18.20 -3.52
N ALA A 119 13.28 -17.64 -3.25
CA ALA A 119 12.17 -18.31 -2.59
C ALA A 119 11.34 -19.00 -3.67
N SER A 120 11.17 -20.32 -3.53
CA SER A 120 10.26 -21.10 -4.35
C SER A 120 10.48 -21.00 -5.87
N GLY A 121 11.74 -20.82 -6.31
CA GLY A 121 12.11 -20.73 -7.74
C GLY A 121 11.95 -19.34 -8.37
N CYS A 122 11.65 -18.32 -7.57
CA CYS A 122 11.57 -16.94 -8.00
C CYS A 122 12.74 -16.15 -7.42
N SER A 123 13.62 -15.67 -8.29
CA SER A 123 14.70 -14.76 -7.94
C SER A 123 14.62 -13.52 -8.81
N LEU A 124 14.69 -12.36 -8.19
CA LEU A 124 14.66 -11.08 -8.87
C LEU A 124 15.75 -10.20 -8.26
N ASN A 125 16.69 -9.77 -9.08
CA ASN A 125 17.63 -8.73 -8.71
C ASN A 125 17.58 -7.68 -9.82
N GLN A 126 16.98 -6.53 -9.50
CA GLN A 126 16.83 -5.44 -10.47
C GLN A 126 17.05 -4.10 -9.78
N THR A 127 17.55 -3.15 -10.55
CA THR A 127 17.67 -1.74 -10.14
C THR A 127 17.15 -0.91 -11.27
N GLU A 128 16.15 -0.08 -11.01
CA GLU A 128 15.46 0.68 -12.04
C GLU A 128 15.18 2.11 -11.58
N THR A 129 15.16 3.02 -12.55
CA THR A 129 14.68 4.38 -12.33
C THR A 129 13.17 4.43 -12.43
N PHE A 130 12.53 5.27 -11.64
CA PHE A 130 11.10 5.46 -11.68
C PHE A 130 10.69 6.93 -11.59
N THR A 131 9.46 7.19 -12.02
CA THR A 131 8.73 8.41 -11.71
C THR A 131 7.60 8.06 -10.75
N ALA A 132 7.64 8.62 -9.55
CA ALA A 132 6.57 8.48 -8.57
C ALA A 132 5.43 9.44 -8.91
N VAL A 133 4.22 8.90 -8.96
CA VAL A 133 2.98 9.65 -9.19
C VAL A 133 2.04 9.39 -8.00
N PRO A 134 1.36 10.41 -7.45
CA PRO A 134 0.50 10.22 -6.30
C PRO A 134 -0.75 9.43 -6.71
N PHE A 135 -1.21 8.54 -5.83
CA PHE A 135 -2.56 8.02 -5.91
C PHE A 135 -3.57 9.11 -5.53
N ALA A 136 -4.77 9.04 -6.10
CA ALA A 136 -5.87 9.84 -5.59
C ALA A 136 -6.29 9.26 -4.23
N PRO A 137 -6.87 10.07 -3.32
CA PRO A 137 -7.49 9.50 -2.14
C PRO A 137 -8.63 8.57 -2.53
N VAL A 138 -8.62 7.34 -2.01
CA VAL A 138 -9.62 6.35 -2.35
C VAL A 138 -10.97 6.76 -1.78
N ALA A 139 -11.95 6.94 -2.66
CA ALA A 139 -13.33 7.15 -2.29
C ALA A 139 -14.26 6.60 -3.37
N GLY A 140 -15.30 5.87 -2.95
CA GLY A 140 -16.31 5.36 -3.87
C GLY A 140 -17.06 4.14 -3.38
N THR A 141 -17.96 3.65 -4.22
CA THR A 141 -18.66 2.37 -4.03
C THR A 141 -18.16 1.39 -5.06
N TYR A 142 -17.75 0.20 -4.62
CA TYR A 142 -17.17 -0.87 -5.43
C TYR A 142 -18.06 -2.10 -5.34
N ALA A 143 -18.57 -2.60 -6.46
CA ALA A 143 -19.51 -3.70 -6.46
C ALA A 143 -19.13 -4.79 -7.46
N GLY A 144 -19.50 -6.03 -7.13
CA GLY A 144 -19.19 -7.20 -7.96
C GLY A 144 -19.79 -8.50 -7.43
N ALA A 145 -19.73 -9.54 -8.27
CA ALA A 145 -20.20 -10.88 -7.94
C ALA A 145 -19.10 -11.67 -7.25
N ILE A 146 -19.40 -12.24 -6.08
CA ILE A 146 -18.47 -13.11 -5.36
C ILE A 146 -18.59 -14.53 -5.93
N SER A 147 -17.50 -15.00 -6.51
CA SER A 147 -17.29 -16.37 -6.94
C SER A 147 -16.52 -17.16 -5.86
N GLY A 148 -16.67 -18.48 -5.81
CA GLY A 148 -15.91 -19.31 -4.87
C GLY A 148 -16.76 -20.32 -4.10
N VAL A 149 -16.07 -21.33 -3.58
CA VAL A 149 -16.67 -22.64 -3.25
C VAL A 149 -17.47 -22.67 -1.94
N GLN A 150 -17.56 -21.57 -1.19
CA GLN A 150 -18.10 -21.60 0.18
C GLN A 150 -19.10 -20.49 0.52
N LEU A 151 -19.04 -19.31 -0.11
CA LEU A 151 -20.04 -18.25 0.10
C LEU A 151 -21.39 -18.54 -0.59
N GLY A 152 -21.38 -19.33 -1.66
CA GLY A 152 -22.57 -19.73 -2.41
C GLY A 152 -22.64 -19.07 -3.78
N SER A 153 -23.42 -19.64 -4.69
CA SER A 153 -23.65 -19.07 -6.02
C SER A 153 -24.61 -17.88 -5.94
N GLY A 154 -24.38 -16.85 -6.75
CA GLY A 154 -25.27 -15.68 -6.82
C GLY A 154 -25.10 -14.69 -5.67
N VAL A 155 -24.00 -14.79 -4.93
CA VAL A 155 -23.62 -13.79 -3.92
C VAL A 155 -22.96 -12.60 -4.61
N SER A 156 -23.32 -11.39 -4.21
CA SER A 156 -22.65 -10.16 -4.63
C SER A 156 -22.34 -9.27 -3.44
N ALA A 157 -21.31 -8.45 -3.57
CA ALA A 157 -20.94 -7.45 -2.59
C ALA A 157 -20.94 -6.06 -3.21
N SER A 158 -21.26 -5.07 -2.38
CA SER A 158 -21.07 -3.65 -2.64
C SER A 158 -20.38 -3.04 -1.43
N VAL A 159 -19.23 -2.43 -1.63
CA VAL A 159 -18.36 -1.88 -0.60
C VAL A 159 -18.22 -0.38 -0.81
N GLN A 160 -18.66 0.40 0.16
CA GLN A 160 -18.36 1.83 0.20
C GLN A 160 -17.05 2.05 0.96
N ILE A 161 -16.11 2.75 0.34
CA ILE A 161 -14.77 3.03 0.88
C ILE A 161 -14.58 4.55 0.96
N SER A 162 -13.99 5.00 2.05
CA SER A 162 -13.44 6.34 2.23
C SER A 162 -12.08 6.26 2.91
N GLU A 163 -11.10 6.86 2.28
CA GLU A 163 -9.77 7.11 2.86
C GLU A 163 -9.80 8.29 3.84
N ASP A 164 -9.03 8.19 4.91
CA ASP A 164 -8.79 9.25 5.89
C ASP A 164 -7.31 9.70 5.86
N ILE A 165 -6.97 10.71 6.65
CA ILE A 165 -5.61 11.24 6.75
C ILE A 165 -4.61 10.15 7.19
N PRO A 166 -3.37 10.16 6.66
CA PRO A 166 -2.39 9.14 6.97
C PRO A 166 -2.06 9.11 8.47
N GLN A 167 -1.97 7.89 9.00
CA GLN A 167 -1.63 7.63 10.39
C GLN A 167 -0.37 6.79 10.50
N THR A 168 0.46 7.15 11.47
CA THR A 168 1.66 6.40 11.83
C THR A 168 1.31 5.41 12.93
N ILE A 169 1.45 4.11 12.64
CA ILE A 169 1.24 3.05 13.63
C ILE A 169 2.58 2.41 14.00
N GLN A 170 2.71 2.06 15.28
CA GLN A 170 3.82 1.27 15.76
C GLN A 170 3.40 -0.19 15.79
N SER A 171 4.09 -1.01 15.02
CA SER A 171 3.98 -2.47 15.03
C SER A 171 4.43 -3.03 16.38
N THR A 172 3.91 -4.19 16.75
CA THR A 172 4.26 -4.90 17.99
C THR A 172 5.74 -5.26 18.08
N ASN A 173 6.43 -5.37 16.94
CA ASN A 173 7.88 -5.58 16.85
C ASN A 173 8.71 -4.28 16.93
N GLY A 174 8.09 -3.14 17.22
CA GLY A 174 8.74 -1.83 17.34
C GLY A 174 8.98 -1.10 16.02
N SER A 175 8.68 -1.71 14.86
CA SER A 175 8.70 -1.05 13.55
C SER A 175 7.60 -0.01 13.46
N THR A 176 7.88 1.13 12.83
CA THR A 176 6.87 2.15 12.53
C THR A 176 6.44 2.05 11.07
N ARG A 177 5.13 2.06 10.82
CA ARG A 177 4.54 2.06 9.47
C ARG A 177 3.57 3.23 9.34
N THR A 178 3.65 3.98 8.24
CA THR A 178 2.57 4.90 7.87
C THR A 178 1.60 4.17 6.96
N ARG A 179 0.30 4.32 7.24
CA ARG A 179 -0.81 3.82 6.42
C ARG A 179 -1.86 4.90 6.26
N TYR A 180 -2.68 4.75 5.22
CA TYR A 180 -3.89 5.54 5.02
C TYR A 180 -5.07 4.74 5.55
N PRO A 181 -5.67 5.14 6.68
CA PRO A 181 -6.83 4.44 7.22
C PRO A 181 -7.97 4.47 6.22
N LEU A 182 -8.68 3.34 6.14
CA LEU A 182 -9.91 3.23 5.38
C LEU A 182 -11.08 3.07 6.34
N SER A 183 -12.22 3.62 5.96
CA SER A 183 -13.50 3.42 6.61
C SER A 183 -14.55 3.09 5.57
N GLY A 184 -15.62 2.43 5.99
CA GLY A 184 -16.60 1.98 5.02
C GLY A 184 -17.73 1.13 5.55
N THR A 185 -18.60 0.78 4.61
CA THR A 185 -19.67 -0.20 4.81
C THR A 185 -19.64 -1.23 3.70
N ILE A 186 -20.11 -2.44 4.00
CA ILE A 186 -20.33 -3.48 3.00
C ILE A 186 -21.79 -3.90 3.03
N SER A 187 -22.36 -4.11 1.86
CA SER A 187 -23.65 -4.76 1.65
C SER A 187 -23.44 -6.04 0.85
N VAL A 188 -24.06 -7.14 1.28
CA VAL A 188 -23.95 -8.46 0.67
C VAL A 188 -25.34 -8.96 0.31
N GLN A 189 -25.53 -9.33 -0.96
CA GLN A 189 -26.78 -9.90 -1.45
C GLN A 189 -26.60 -11.39 -1.78
N GLY A 190 -27.67 -12.17 -1.65
CA GLY A 190 -27.65 -13.61 -1.93
C GLY A 190 -27.00 -14.48 -0.84
N SER A 191 -26.32 -13.89 0.13
CA SER A 191 -25.77 -14.62 1.29
C SER A 191 -26.87 -14.96 2.30
N SER A 192 -26.86 -16.19 2.82
CA SER A 192 -27.73 -16.61 3.92
C SER A 192 -27.16 -16.25 5.30
N CYS A 193 -25.92 -15.74 5.35
CA CYS A 193 -25.17 -15.53 6.59
C CYS A 193 -25.40 -14.14 7.18
N PHE A 194 -25.18 -13.14 6.35
CA PHE A 194 -25.10 -11.72 6.70
C PHE A 194 -25.49 -10.89 5.50
N LYS A 195 -25.91 -9.66 5.74
CA LYS A 195 -26.36 -8.74 4.69
C LYS A 195 -25.58 -7.44 4.66
N GLN A 196 -25.00 -7.05 5.80
CA GLN A 196 -24.31 -5.78 5.91
C GLN A 196 -23.25 -5.81 6.99
N GLY A 197 -22.28 -4.90 6.89
CA GLY A 197 -21.27 -4.70 7.92
C GLY A 197 -20.64 -3.32 7.84
N THR A 198 -19.95 -2.94 8.90
CA THR A 198 -19.19 -1.69 8.99
C THR A 198 -17.76 -1.98 9.38
N THR A 199 -16.82 -1.13 8.94
CA THR A 199 -15.40 -1.33 9.23
C THR A 199 -15.13 -1.48 10.72
N THR A 200 -14.23 -2.39 11.06
CA THR A 200 -13.67 -2.53 12.40
C THR A 200 -12.87 -1.28 12.76
N GLY A 201 -12.63 -1.02 14.04
CA GLY A 201 -11.73 0.07 14.47
C GLY A 201 -10.24 -0.25 14.31
N SER A 202 -9.88 -1.37 13.68
CA SER A 202 -8.49 -1.83 13.58
C SER A 202 -7.80 -1.22 12.36
N LEU A 203 -6.80 -0.38 12.57
CA LEU A 203 -6.01 0.18 11.46
C LEU A 203 -5.24 -0.89 10.67
N TYR A 204 -4.88 -2.02 11.29
CA TYR A 204 -4.22 -3.14 10.60
C TYR A 204 -5.11 -3.89 9.61
N LEU A 205 -6.43 -3.70 9.73
CA LEU A 205 -7.40 -4.36 8.88
C LEU A 205 -8.19 -3.36 8.03
N ASN A 206 -7.95 -2.05 8.13
CA ASN A 206 -8.65 -1.05 7.34
C ASN A 206 -7.65 0.00 6.88
N GLU A 207 -6.92 -0.33 5.82
CA GLU A 207 -5.81 0.46 5.33
C GLU A 207 -5.62 0.29 3.82
N ILE A 208 -5.03 1.31 3.22
CA ILE A 208 -4.35 1.22 1.94
C ILE A 208 -2.86 1.53 2.12
N ALA A 209 -2.03 0.73 1.45
CA ALA A 209 -0.61 1.00 1.28
C ALA A 209 -0.26 0.78 -0.19
N GLY A 210 0.10 1.87 -0.87
CA GLY A 210 0.25 1.83 -2.32
C GLY A 210 -1.08 1.59 -3.01
N ASN A 211 -1.16 0.59 -3.89
CA ASN A 211 -2.40 0.18 -4.56
C ASN A 211 -3.14 -0.96 -3.84
N PHE A 212 -2.62 -1.47 -2.72
CA PHE A 212 -3.20 -2.63 -2.06
C PHE A 212 -4.13 -2.24 -0.92
N VAL A 213 -5.40 -2.64 -1.04
CA VAL A 213 -6.45 -2.36 -0.08
C VAL A 213 -6.63 -3.56 0.86
N THR A 214 -6.86 -3.28 2.14
CA THR A 214 -7.33 -4.28 3.12
C THR A 214 -8.42 -3.64 3.96
N MET A 215 -9.58 -4.28 4.05
CA MET A 215 -10.68 -3.84 4.93
C MET A 215 -11.28 -5.02 5.69
N GLY A 216 -11.65 -4.79 6.95
CA GLY A 216 -12.25 -5.76 7.84
C GLY A 216 -13.56 -5.22 8.40
N PHE A 217 -14.65 -5.92 8.16
CA PHE A 217 -16.00 -5.54 8.56
C PHE A 217 -16.53 -6.42 9.69
N VAL A 218 -17.18 -5.80 10.66
CA VAL A 218 -18.08 -6.50 11.59
C VAL A 218 -19.43 -6.61 10.91
N MET A 219 -19.88 -7.84 10.67
CA MET A 219 -21.13 -8.15 10.00
C MET A 219 -22.31 -8.17 10.97
N ASP A 220 -23.53 -8.05 10.45
CA ASP A 220 -24.79 -8.04 11.21
C ASP A 220 -25.10 -9.35 11.95
N ASP A 221 -24.47 -10.47 11.58
CA ASP A 221 -24.53 -11.75 12.28
C ASP A 221 -23.41 -11.93 13.33
N GLY A 222 -22.55 -10.91 13.52
CA GLY A 222 -21.39 -10.94 14.40
C GLY A 222 -20.14 -11.61 13.81
N SER A 223 -20.19 -12.07 12.55
CA SER A 223 -18.99 -12.52 11.82
C SER A 223 -18.06 -11.35 11.53
N ASN A 224 -16.77 -11.64 11.34
CA ASN A 224 -15.82 -10.71 10.75
C ASN A 224 -15.53 -11.12 9.30
N LEU A 225 -15.79 -10.21 8.36
CA LEU A 225 -15.45 -10.38 6.96
C LEU A 225 -14.25 -9.51 6.63
N THR A 226 -13.16 -10.12 6.17
CA THR A 226 -11.99 -9.40 5.66
C THR A 226 -11.97 -9.51 4.16
N PHE A 227 -11.78 -8.39 3.46
CA PHE A 227 -11.40 -8.40 2.06
C PHE A 227 -10.09 -7.67 1.82
N TYR A 228 -9.34 -8.13 0.84
CA TYR A 228 -8.10 -7.51 0.40
C TYR A 228 -7.87 -7.77 -1.08
N GLY A 229 -7.14 -6.86 -1.72
CA GLY A 229 -6.80 -6.95 -3.14
C GLY A 229 -6.12 -5.67 -3.64
N PRO A 230 -5.50 -5.70 -4.82
CA PRO A 230 -4.94 -4.50 -5.43
C PRO A 230 -5.97 -3.75 -6.29
N PHE A 231 -5.84 -2.43 -6.35
CA PHE A 231 -6.33 -1.67 -7.49
C PHE A 231 -5.53 -2.04 -8.74
N THR A 232 -6.22 -2.27 -9.85
CA THR A 232 -5.61 -2.70 -11.12
C THR A 232 -4.80 -1.60 -11.79
N ASP A 233 -5.13 -0.33 -11.52
CA ASP A 233 -4.44 0.84 -12.05
C ASP A 233 -4.60 2.06 -11.13
N MET A 234 -3.99 3.18 -11.54
CA MET A 234 -4.08 4.46 -10.82
C MET A 234 -5.43 5.17 -10.94
N SER A 235 -6.35 4.69 -11.79
CA SER A 235 -7.71 5.24 -11.90
C SER A 235 -8.63 4.73 -10.79
N GLU A 236 -8.19 3.69 -10.06
CA GLU A 236 -8.92 3.08 -8.95
C GLU A 236 -10.35 2.67 -9.34
N THR A 237 -10.52 2.28 -10.61
CA THR A 237 -11.83 1.90 -11.17
C THR A 237 -12.18 0.45 -10.88
N GLU A 238 -11.19 -0.38 -10.58
CA GLU A 238 -11.36 -1.80 -10.31
C GLU A 238 -10.38 -2.29 -9.23
N ILE A 239 -10.88 -3.12 -8.32
CA ILE A 239 -10.08 -3.89 -7.38
C ILE A 239 -10.15 -5.35 -7.85
N ASN A 240 -9.01 -5.92 -8.24
CA ASN A 240 -8.95 -7.26 -8.84
C ASN A 240 -7.55 -7.89 -8.72
N PRO A 241 -7.44 -9.15 -8.24
CA PRO A 241 -8.53 -9.96 -7.66
C PRO A 241 -8.80 -9.54 -6.22
N VAL A 242 -10.07 -9.52 -5.82
CA VAL A 242 -10.48 -9.38 -4.42
C VAL A 242 -10.66 -10.73 -3.79
N MET A 243 -10.04 -10.94 -2.63
CA MET A 243 -10.26 -12.12 -1.79
C MET A 243 -11.12 -11.76 -0.59
N PHE A 244 -12.17 -12.52 -0.36
CA PHE A 244 -13.03 -12.45 0.82
C PHE A 244 -12.76 -13.63 1.75
N THR A 245 -12.64 -13.35 3.04
CA THR A 245 -12.52 -14.37 4.08
C THR A 245 -13.43 -14.03 5.25
N VAL A 246 -14.11 -15.03 5.79
CA VAL A 246 -15.06 -14.87 6.90
C VAL A 246 -14.56 -15.67 8.11
N SER A 247 -14.58 -15.04 9.28
CA SER A 247 -14.29 -15.67 10.56
C SER A 247 -15.41 -15.39 11.58
N GLY A 248 -15.66 -16.34 12.48
CA GLY A 248 -16.75 -16.22 13.44
C GLY A 248 -18.15 -16.34 12.82
N GLY A 249 -19.17 -16.20 13.67
CA GLY A 249 -20.59 -16.25 13.30
C GLY A 249 -21.04 -17.52 12.58
N GLN A 250 -22.12 -17.42 11.80
CA GLN A 250 -22.75 -18.57 11.14
C GLN A 250 -21.95 -19.06 9.91
N CYS A 251 -21.01 -18.26 9.44
CA CYS A 251 -20.31 -18.46 8.18
C CYS A 251 -18.79 -18.45 8.33
N ALA A 252 -18.32 -18.82 9.51
CA ALA A 252 -16.93 -19.02 9.80
C ALA A 252 -16.26 -19.93 8.75
N ASN A 253 -15.05 -19.56 8.35
CA ASN A 253 -14.20 -20.26 7.41
C ASN A 253 -14.68 -20.28 5.96
N LYS A 254 -15.68 -19.46 5.60
CA LYS A 254 -16.05 -19.25 4.19
C LYS A 254 -15.09 -18.27 3.51
N SER A 255 -14.79 -18.52 2.24
CA SER A 255 -14.05 -17.60 1.39
C SER A 255 -14.60 -17.53 -0.04
N GLY A 256 -14.20 -16.49 -0.76
CA GLY A 256 -14.54 -16.27 -2.17
C GLY A 256 -13.61 -15.25 -2.81
N GLY A 257 -13.66 -15.18 -4.15
CA GLY A 257 -12.99 -14.18 -4.96
C GLY A 257 -13.99 -13.33 -5.74
N SER A 258 -13.67 -12.08 -6.02
CA SER A 258 -14.49 -11.20 -6.85
C SER A 258 -13.61 -10.23 -7.63
N ASP A 259 -14.19 -9.67 -8.67
CA ASP A 259 -13.74 -8.41 -9.26
C ASP A 259 -14.72 -7.35 -8.77
N LEU A 260 -14.25 -6.26 -8.17
CA LEU A 260 -15.12 -5.17 -7.71
C LEU A 260 -14.87 -3.92 -8.56
N THR A 261 -15.92 -3.44 -9.22
CA THR A 261 -15.87 -2.27 -10.09
C THR A 261 -16.51 -1.06 -9.41
N LYS A 262 -15.86 0.11 -9.55
CA LYS A 262 -16.37 1.38 -9.08
C LYS A 262 -17.69 1.73 -9.77
N GLN A 263 -18.68 2.17 -8.99
CA GLN A 263 -20.03 2.54 -9.43
C GLN A 263 -20.18 4.05 -9.65
#